data_AF-M2ZJ66-F1
#
_entry.id   AF-M2ZJ66-F1
#
_cell.length_a   1.000
_cell.length_b   1.000
_cell.length_c   1.000
_cell.angle_alpha   90.00
_cell.angle_beta   90.00
_cell.angle_gamma   90.00
#
_symmetry.space_group_name_H-M   'P 1'
#
loop_
_entity.id
_entity.type
_entity.pdbx_description
1 polymer ?
#
loop_
_entity_poly.entity_id
_entity_poly.type
_entity_poly.pdbx_seq_one_letter_code
_entity_poly.pdbx_strand_id
1 'polypeptide(L)'
;MNQAELVTALQQLLGAKLVAYLGKVKETRAVRQWAAGTRTIGNDTDVHRLRLAYRITRLITARDTPAVAQVWFQGLNPILDDRPPALVLREGDLADVGPKVLSAARQFAAAR
;
A
#
# COMPACT_ATOMS: atom_id res chain seq x y z
N MET A 1 0.33 5.23 -15.42
CA MET A 1 -0.07 5.83 -14.14
C MET A 1 1.08 6.63 -13.55
N ASN A 2 0.94 7.96 -13.55
CA ASN A 2 1.87 8.90 -12.92
C ASN A 2 1.72 8.88 -11.38
N GLN A 3 2.55 9.64 -10.64
CA GLN A 3 2.52 9.63 -9.17
C GLN A 3 1.20 10.17 -8.59
N ALA A 4 0.62 11.22 -9.19
CA ALA A 4 -0.61 11.84 -8.71
C ALA A 4 -1.81 10.89 -8.88
N GLU A 5 -1.92 10.24 -10.03
CA GLU A 5 -2.92 9.20 -10.29
C GLU A 5 -2.77 8.01 -9.34
N LEU A 6 -1.53 7.56 -9.09
CA LEU A 6 -1.23 6.49 -8.13
C LEU A 6 -1.73 6.83 -6.73
N VAL A 7 -1.39 8.01 -6.23
CA VAL A 7 -1.76 8.43 -4.87
C VAL A 7 -3.26 8.67 -4.77
N THR A 8 -3.90 9.22 -5.81
CA THR A 8 -5.36 9.39 -5.87
C THR A 8 -6.08 8.05 -5.75
N ALA A 9 -5.69 7.06 -6.56
CA ALA A 9 -6.31 5.74 -6.53
C ALA A 9 -6.07 5.03 -5.18
N LEU A 10 -4.85 5.11 -4.65
CA LEU A 10 -4.54 4.58 -3.32
C LEU A 10 -5.33 5.26 -2.20
N GLN A 11 -5.52 6.58 -2.27
CA GLN A 11 -6.29 7.31 -1.28
C GLN A 11 -7.76 6.88 -1.28
N GLN A 12 -8.34 6.64 -2.45
CA GLN A 12 -9.72 6.14 -2.58
C GLN A 12 -9.88 4.72 -2.01
N LEU A 13 -8.87 3.86 -2.19
CA LEU A 13 -8.95 2.45 -1.78
C LEU A 13 -8.53 2.23 -0.32
N LEU A 14 -7.44 2.84 0.13
CA LEU A 14 -6.83 2.61 1.44
C LEU A 14 -7.06 3.75 2.44
N GLY A 15 -7.53 4.90 1.99
CA GLY A 15 -7.67 6.11 2.81
C GLY A 15 -6.34 6.85 3.02
N ALA A 16 -6.44 8.16 3.25
CA ALA A 16 -5.26 9.04 3.30
C ALA A 16 -4.27 8.70 4.43
N LYS A 17 -4.75 8.16 5.56
CA LYS A 17 -3.89 7.81 6.72
C LYS A 17 -2.96 6.64 6.40
N LEU A 18 -3.50 5.56 5.83
CA LEU A 18 -2.69 4.38 5.49
C LEU A 18 -1.72 4.70 4.34
N VAL A 19 -2.14 5.52 3.37
CA VAL A 19 -1.24 6.01 2.31
C VAL A 19 -0.12 6.88 2.88
N ALA A 20 -0.42 7.76 3.84
CA ALA A 20 0.62 8.55 4.52
C ALA A 20 1.63 7.65 5.25
N TYR A 21 1.12 6.62 5.94
CA TYR A 21 1.95 5.65 6.64
C TYR A 21 2.88 4.89 5.69
N LEU A 22 2.36 4.39 4.56
CA LEU A 22 3.15 3.70 3.53
C LEU A 22 4.15 4.65 2.84
N GLY A 23 3.74 5.88 2.58
CA GLY A 23 4.59 6.91 1.98
C GLY A 23 5.63 7.52 2.92
N LYS A 24 5.80 6.99 4.14
CA LYS A 24 6.71 7.51 5.19
C LYS A 24 6.55 9.02 5.47
N VAL A 25 5.33 9.54 5.35
CA VAL A 25 5.01 10.94 5.68
C VAL A 25 4.17 11.02 6.95
N LYS A 26 4.41 12.08 7.74
CA LYS A 26 3.74 12.29 9.03
C LYS A 26 2.30 12.77 8.92
N GLU A 27 1.93 13.37 7.79
CA GLU A 27 0.68 14.09 7.63
C GLU A 27 -0.05 13.75 6.32
N THR A 28 -1.37 13.64 6.41
CA THR A 28 -2.24 13.35 5.25
C THR A 28 -2.30 14.52 4.26
N ARG A 29 -1.88 15.72 4.67
CA ARG A 29 -1.71 16.88 3.77
C ARG A 29 -0.71 16.58 2.65
N ALA A 30 0.41 15.92 2.96
CA ALA A 30 1.39 15.53 1.96
C ALA A 30 0.78 14.59 0.90
N VAL A 31 -0.05 13.64 1.34
CA VAL A 31 -0.78 12.73 0.45
C VAL A 31 -1.74 13.48 -0.47
N ARG A 32 -2.47 14.48 0.06
CA ARG A 32 -3.35 15.33 -0.75
C ARG A 32 -2.58 16.15 -1.79
N GLN A 33 -1.41 16.70 -1.41
CA GLN A 33 -0.56 17.45 -2.34
C GLN A 33 0.00 16.55 -3.45
N TRP A 34 0.38 15.31 -3.12
CA TRP A 34 0.78 14.31 -4.11
C TRP A 34 -0.36 13.97 -5.06
N ALA A 35 -1.57 13.70 -4.55
CA ALA A 35 -2.75 13.43 -5.37
C ALA A 35 -3.10 14.61 -6.29
N ALA A 36 -2.92 15.85 -5.81
CA ALA A 36 -3.14 17.07 -6.59
C ALA A 36 -2.00 17.39 -7.58
N GLY A 37 -0.89 16.64 -7.56
CA GLY A 37 0.30 16.92 -8.37
C GLY A 37 1.06 18.19 -7.97
N THR A 38 0.68 18.85 -6.86
CA THR A 38 1.35 20.07 -6.36
C THR A 38 2.63 19.77 -5.59
N ARG A 39 2.86 18.50 -5.27
CA ARG A 39 4.09 17.98 -4.68
C ARG A 39 4.38 16.62 -5.31
N THR A 40 5.64 16.29 -5.52
CA THR A 40 6.07 14.94 -5.93
C THR A 40 6.56 14.13 -4.73
N ILE A 41 6.55 12.81 -4.89
CA ILE A 41 7.26 11.89 -3.99
C ILE A 41 8.74 11.95 -4.39
N GLY A 42 9.59 12.47 -3.51
CA GLY A 42 10.99 12.77 -3.83
C GLY A 42 11.93 11.57 -3.83
N ASN A 43 11.44 10.38 -3.46
CA ASN A 43 12.25 9.18 -3.29
C ASN A 43 11.66 8.01 -4.10
N ASP A 44 12.46 7.42 -4.98
CA ASP A 44 12.05 6.30 -5.83
C ASP A 44 11.64 5.06 -5.02
N THR A 45 12.27 4.83 -3.86
CA THR A 45 11.89 3.73 -2.96
C THR A 45 10.47 3.93 -2.41
N ASP A 46 10.08 5.16 -2.09
CA ASP A 46 8.74 5.45 -1.59
C ASP A 46 7.70 5.35 -2.72
N VAL A 47 8.06 5.78 -3.94
CA VAL A 47 7.24 5.53 -5.14
C VAL A 47 7.06 4.04 -5.37
N HIS A 48 8.15 3.25 -5.31
CA HIS A 48 8.10 1.82 -5.50
C HIS A 48 7.22 1.12 -4.46
N ARG A 49 7.32 1.52 -3.18
CA ARG A 49 6.47 1.00 -2.11
C ARG A 49 5.00 1.29 -2.36
N LEU A 50 4.66 2.51 -2.76
CA LEU A 50 3.27 2.88 -3.07
C LEU A 50 2.76 2.12 -4.30
N ARG A 51 3.59 1.89 -5.32
CA ARG A 51 3.21 1.04 -6.47
C ARG A 51 2.95 -0.40 -6.05
N LEU A 52 3.79 -0.97 -5.18
CA LEU A 52 3.57 -2.31 -4.62
C LEU A 52 2.26 -2.37 -3.83
N ALA A 53 2.04 -1.40 -2.94
CA ALA A 53 0.81 -1.30 -2.18
C ALA A 53 -0.41 -1.22 -3.10
N TYR A 54 -0.36 -0.41 -4.16
CA TYR A 54 -1.45 -0.31 -5.13
C TYR A 54 -1.75 -1.64 -5.83
N ARG A 55 -0.70 -2.36 -6.26
CA ARG A 55 -0.85 -3.68 -6.88
C ARG A 55 -1.52 -4.68 -5.93
N ILE A 56 -1.09 -4.71 -4.67
CA ILE A 56 -1.66 -5.58 -3.64
C ILE A 56 -3.12 -5.21 -3.36
N THR A 57 -3.42 -3.92 -3.19
CA THR A 57 -4.79 -3.45 -2.97
C THR A 57 -5.69 -3.84 -4.13
N ARG A 58 -5.27 -3.61 -5.37
CA ARG A 58 -6.04 -3.99 -6.57
C ARG A 58 -6.32 -5.48 -6.65
N LEU A 59 -5.37 -6.30 -6.20
CA LEU A 59 -5.51 -7.75 -6.18
C LEU A 59 -6.59 -8.18 -5.17
N ILE A 60 -6.59 -7.60 -3.98
CA ILE A 60 -7.61 -7.88 -2.96
C ILE A 60 -8.97 -7.34 -3.42
N THR A 61 -9.03 -6.08 -3.85
CA THR A 61 -10.30 -5.44 -4.25
C THR A 61 -10.87 -5.94 -5.58
N ALA A 62 -10.18 -6.86 -6.26
CA ALA A 62 -10.75 -7.55 -7.42
C ALA A 62 -11.85 -8.55 -7.01
N ARG A 63 -11.84 -9.01 -5.76
CA ARG A 63 -12.82 -9.96 -5.21
C ARG A 63 -13.49 -9.46 -3.93
N ASP A 64 -12.88 -8.49 -3.27
CA ASP A 64 -13.32 -7.94 -1.99
C ASP A 64 -13.51 -6.42 -2.04
N THR A 65 -13.86 -5.83 -0.90
CA THR A 65 -14.06 -4.38 -0.77
C THR A 65 -12.78 -3.63 -0.38
N PRO A 66 -12.71 -2.31 -0.62
CA PRO A 66 -11.62 -1.47 -0.10
C PRO A 66 -11.45 -1.57 1.43
N ALA A 67 -12.53 -1.78 2.18
CA ALA A 67 -12.49 -1.97 3.63
C ALA A 67 -11.73 -3.26 4.01
N VAL A 68 -11.94 -4.35 3.27
CA VAL A 68 -11.19 -5.61 3.47
C VAL A 68 -9.70 -5.40 3.18
N ALA A 69 -9.36 -4.69 2.09
CA ALA A 69 -7.96 -4.37 1.80
C ALA A 69 -7.32 -3.54 2.94
N GLN A 70 -8.03 -2.54 3.47
CA GLN A 70 -7.54 -1.75 4.61
C GLN A 70 -7.29 -2.61 5.85
N VAL A 71 -8.22 -3.50 6.19
CA VAL A 71 -8.04 -4.43 7.33
C VAL A 71 -6.88 -5.37 7.06
N TRP A 72 -6.75 -5.93 5.86
CA TRP A 72 -5.66 -6.83 5.51
C TRP A 72 -4.29 -6.17 5.62
N PHE A 73 -4.14 -4.91 5.20
CA PHE A 73 -2.87 -4.18 5.32
C PHE A 73 -2.46 -3.91 6.79
N GLN A 74 -3.43 -3.78 7.69
CA GLN A 74 -3.23 -3.42 9.09
C GLN A 74 -3.23 -4.62 10.04
N GLY A 75 -3.87 -5.72 9.64
CA GLY A 75 -3.98 -6.95 10.43
C GLY A 75 -2.72 -7.81 10.37
N LEU A 76 -2.58 -8.69 11.36
CA LEU A 76 -1.50 -9.67 11.41
C LEU A 76 -1.64 -10.65 10.24
N ASN A 77 -0.51 -10.99 9.63
CA ASN A 77 -0.48 -11.92 8.50
C ASN A 77 0.47 -13.08 8.84
N PRO A 78 -0.04 -14.32 9.00
CA PRO A 78 0.79 -15.48 9.37
C PRO A 78 1.91 -15.80 8.38
N ILE A 79 1.76 -15.41 7.10
CA ILE A 79 2.79 -15.61 6.06
C ILE A 79 3.95 -14.62 6.25
N LEU A 80 3.74 -13.55 7.01
CA LEU A 80 4.70 -12.48 7.26
C LEU A 80 5.18 -12.47 8.72
N ASP A 81 5.23 -13.65 9.35
CA ASP A 81 5.61 -13.82 10.76
C ASP A 81 4.68 -13.02 11.71
N ASP A 82 3.38 -13.06 11.43
CA ASP A 82 2.35 -12.30 12.14
C ASP A 82 2.57 -10.78 12.14
N ARG A 83 3.32 -10.24 11.18
CA ARG A 83 3.50 -8.78 11.04
C ARG A 83 2.48 -8.17 10.09
N PRO A 84 2.01 -6.94 10.36
CA PRO A 84 1.14 -6.23 9.43
C PRO A 84 1.81 -6.00 8.07
N PRO A 85 1.15 -6.31 6.93
CA PRO A 85 1.70 -6.06 5.60
C PRO A 85 2.15 -4.61 5.38
N ALA A 86 1.42 -3.64 5.93
CA ALA A 86 1.82 -2.23 5.85
C ALA A 86 3.14 -1.95 6.57
N LEU A 87 3.36 -2.54 7.74
CA LEU A 87 4.60 -2.40 8.51
C LEU A 87 5.76 -3.04 7.75
N VAL A 88 5.56 -4.26 7.25
CA VAL A 88 6.58 -5.01 6.49
C VAL A 88 7.02 -4.23 5.25
N LEU A 89 6.08 -3.70 4.46
CA LEU A 89 6.42 -2.86 3.31
C LEU A 89 7.11 -1.56 3.70
N ARG A 90 6.70 -0.97 4.83
CA ARG A 90 7.24 0.31 5.27
C ARG A 90 8.69 0.17 5.73
N GLU A 91 9.00 -0.81 6.55
CA GLU A 91 10.32 -0.92 7.21
C GLU A 91 11.26 -1.94 6.58
N GLY A 92 10.76 -2.87 5.77
CA GLY A 92 11.59 -3.87 5.10
C GLY A 92 12.24 -3.38 3.80
N ASP A 93 13.26 -4.10 3.35
CA ASP A 93 13.81 -3.96 2.01
C ASP A 93 12.78 -4.44 0.99
N LEU A 94 12.35 -3.55 0.09
CA LEU A 94 11.31 -3.84 -0.89
C LEU A 94 11.68 -4.93 -1.90
N ALA A 95 12.98 -5.15 -2.16
CA ALA A 95 13.44 -6.24 -3.01
C ALA A 95 13.13 -7.60 -2.36
N ASP A 96 13.26 -7.68 -1.04
CA ASP A 96 13.07 -8.92 -0.28
C ASP A 96 11.62 -9.11 0.16
N VAL A 97 11.01 -8.06 0.72
CA VAL A 97 9.67 -8.15 1.32
C VAL A 97 8.55 -7.95 0.30
N GLY A 98 8.80 -7.19 -0.77
CA GLY A 98 7.80 -6.94 -1.82
C GLY A 98 7.22 -8.24 -2.40
N PRO A 99 8.04 -9.21 -2.86
CA PRO A 99 7.57 -10.50 -3.33
C PRO A 99 6.80 -11.31 -2.28
N LYS A 100 7.23 -11.27 -1.01
CA LYS A 100 6.58 -11.99 0.09
C LYS A 100 5.18 -11.45 0.36
N VAL A 101 5.04 -10.12 0.47
CA VAL A 101 3.74 -9.48 0.70
C VAL A 101 2.80 -9.68 -0.49
N LEU A 102 3.31 -9.61 -1.72
CA LEU A 102 2.50 -9.91 -2.91
C LEU A 102 2.06 -11.38 -2.97
N SER A 103 2.91 -12.31 -2.53
CA SER A 103 2.55 -13.73 -2.40
C SER A 103 1.44 -13.92 -1.37
N ALA A 104 1.56 -13.30 -0.20
CA ALA A 104 0.55 -13.34 0.85
C ALA A 104 -0.80 -12.78 0.37
N ALA A 105 -0.78 -11.69 -0.40
CA ALA A 105 -1.99 -11.12 -1.00
C ALA A 105 -2.65 -12.08 -2.02
N ARG A 106 -1.84 -12.74 -2.87
CA ARG A 106 -2.32 -13.76 -3.82
C ARG A 106 -3.00 -14.92 -3.11
N GLN A 107 -2.42 -15.42 -2.03
CA GLN A 107 -3.02 -16.48 -1.23
C GLN A 107 -4.34 -16.05 -0.59
N PHE A 108 -4.38 -14.83 -0.02
CA PHE A 108 -5.60 -14.27 0.54
C PHE A 108 -6.73 -14.17 -0.49
N ALA A 109 -6.44 -13.62 -1.68
CA ALA A 109 -7.44 -13.49 -2.73
C ALA A 109 -7.86 -14.82 -3.37
N ALA A 110 -7.00 -15.84 -3.35
CA ALA A 110 -7.35 -17.18 -3.84
C ALA A 110 -8.28 -17.93 -2.88
N ALA A 111 -8.23 -17.64 -1.58
CA ALA A 111 -9.07 -18.25 -0.54
C ALA A 111 -10.43 -17.55 -0.37
N ARG A 112 -10.73 -16.54 -1.19
CA ARG A 112 -11.96 -15.73 -1.18
C ARG A 112 -12.74 -15.91 -2.48
#